data_AF-A0A0S8GDG0-F1
#
_entry.id   AF-A0A0S8GDG0-F1
#
_cell.length_a   1.000
_cell.length_b   1.000
_cell.length_c   1.000
_cell.angle_alpha   90.00
_cell.angle_beta   90.00
_cell.angle_gamma   90.00
#
_symmetry.space_group_name_H-M   'P 1'
#
loop_
_entity.id
_entity.type
_entity.pdbx_description
1 polymer ?
#
loop_
_entity_poly.entity_id
_entity_poly.type
_entity_poly.pdbx_seq_one_letter_code
_entity_poly.pdbx_strand_id
1 'polypeptide(L)'
;MRRQLGVLLAVAGMLLGGSAYAGFSTDDILRQLKPQEREKLKAGEIVTVSRPEQESNDAGLAIGLVLIVPADLKKTLTTLQSLNVSNDPALRRITREIKEPVRGDGSSKMFAAVGFAGDEGSEVKKMLAARPGEDFNFSEEELSWVRAAGSGGDTAQSAANVMRRVLASRYLAYQKGGLDGMPTYAREGNRVTKPGAELAASAEAMSTLRKREPDFYEAYRHYPKAKGQGVQHQFYWEKKTVEGRPMFSLRHELVQVKPDAALIGSREYYINNQLNGLQVAILLLPYGAQTMAALVNETYTDKVAGAGRFVAVHVGRGIVESNTKPLFEKLQKALGRARPAAH
;
A
#
# COMPACT_ATOMS: atom_id res chain seq x y z
N MET A 1 -16.90 -73.62 -10.49
CA MET A 1 -17.31 -72.75 -9.35
C MET A 1 -17.86 -71.46 -9.95
N ARG A 2 -19.17 -71.16 -9.89
CA ARG A 2 -19.97 -70.59 -8.79
C ARG A 2 -19.65 -69.12 -8.43
N ARG A 3 -20.49 -68.19 -8.94
CA ARG A 3 -20.95 -66.87 -8.40
C ARG A 3 -19.85 -65.80 -8.11
N GLN A 4 -20.03 -64.48 -8.23
CA GLN A 4 -21.16 -63.55 -8.57
C GLN A 4 -20.66 -62.58 -9.69
N LEU A 5 -21.42 -61.77 -10.45
CA LEU A 5 -22.84 -61.36 -10.52
C LEU A 5 -23.28 -60.14 -9.67
N GLY A 6 -23.15 -58.93 -10.27
CA GLY A 6 -23.70 -57.61 -9.87
C GLY A 6 -23.07 -56.53 -10.77
N VAL A 7 -23.71 -55.80 -11.72
CA VAL A 7 -25.04 -55.15 -11.87
C VAL A 7 -25.11 -53.75 -11.26
N LEU A 8 -25.32 -52.74 -12.13
CA LEU A 8 -25.64 -51.32 -11.88
C LEU A 8 -24.52 -50.50 -11.16
N LEU A 9 -24.40 -49.18 -11.31
CA LEU A 9 -25.35 -48.16 -11.79
C LEU A 9 -24.56 -46.98 -12.44
N ALA A 10 -25.15 -46.30 -13.43
CA ALA A 10 -24.58 -45.05 -13.96
C ALA A 10 -24.89 -43.87 -13.03
N VAL A 11 -23.88 -43.06 -12.67
CA VAL A 11 -24.10 -41.71 -12.14
C VAL A 11 -23.27 -40.73 -12.97
N ALA A 12 -23.91 -40.18 -14.00
CA ALA A 12 -23.54 -38.86 -14.49
C ALA A 12 -24.08 -37.84 -13.47
N GLY A 13 -23.20 -37.16 -12.74
CA GLY A 13 -23.61 -36.14 -11.77
C GLY A 13 -22.49 -35.73 -10.82
N MET A 14 -22.36 -34.41 -10.61
CA MET A 14 -21.57 -33.79 -9.53
C MET A 14 -20.03 -33.91 -9.60
N LEU A 15 -19.41 -33.37 -10.65
CA LEU A 15 -18.13 -32.65 -10.52
C LEU A 15 -18.21 -31.16 -10.89
N LEU A 16 -19.40 -30.65 -11.24
CA LEU A 16 -19.72 -29.22 -11.18
C LEU A 16 -20.13 -28.80 -9.75
N GLY A 17 -19.36 -29.29 -8.77
CA GLY A 17 -19.37 -28.86 -7.37
C GLY A 17 -18.26 -27.85 -7.08
N GLY A 18 -17.85 -27.08 -8.09
CA GLY A 18 -17.03 -25.90 -7.87
C GLY A 18 -17.86 -24.94 -7.03
N SER A 19 -17.55 -24.86 -5.72
CA SER A 19 -18.10 -23.83 -4.86
C SER A 19 -17.73 -22.50 -5.49
N ALA A 20 -18.72 -21.84 -6.09
CA ALA A 20 -18.53 -20.57 -6.74
C ALA A 20 -18.20 -19.56 -5.64
N TYR A 21 -16.90 -19.38 -5.41
CA TYR A 21 -16.37 -18.40 -4.48
C TYR A 21 -16.83 -17.04 -4.98
N ALA A 22 -17.94 -16.55 -4.41
CA ALA A 22 -18.49 -15.26 -4.74
C ALA A 22 -17.51 -14.21 -4.21
N GLY A 23 -16.62 -13.77 -5.09
CA GLY A 23 -15.75 -12.62 -4.89
C GLY A 23 -16.57 -11.35 -4.65
N PHE A 24 -15.89 -10.21 -4.59
CA PHE A 24 -16.61 -8.95 -4.35
C PHE A 24 -17.59 -8.59 -5.47
N SER A 25 -18.79 -8.16 -5.09
CA SER A 25 -19.77 -7.53 -5.99
C SER A 25 -19.87 -6.02 -5.74
N THR A 26 -20.37 -5.27 -6.72
CA THR A 26 -20.64 -3.83 -6.56
C THR A 26 -21.70 -3.58 -5.48
N ASP A 27 -22.65 -4.50 -5.31
CA ASP A 27 -23.63 -4.47 -4.23
C ASP A 27 -23.00 -4.60 -2.85
N ASP A 28 -21.93 -5.40 -2.68
CA ASP A 28 -21.20 -5.48 -1.40
C ASP A 28 -20.54 -4.14 -1.03
N ILE A 29 -20.18 -3.31 -2.01
CA ILE A 29 -19.68 -1.94 -1.80
C ILE A 29 -20.86 -0.98 -1.54
N LEU A 30 -21.90 -1.02 -2.37
CA LEU A 30 -23.08 -0.14 -2.25
C LEU A 30 -23.86 -0.36 -0.95
N ARG A 31 -23.86 -1.56 -0.37
CA ARG A 31 -24.46 -1.83 0.96
C ARG A 31 -23.72 -1.15 2.12
N GLN A 32 -22.46 -0.74 1.92
CA GLN A 32 -21.67 -0.03 2.93
C GLN A 32 -21.81 1.49 2.86
N LEU A 33 -22.47 2.02 1.83
CA LEU A 33 -22.68 3.45 1.62
C LEU A 33 -24.08 3.87 2.08
N LYS A 34 -24.17 5.01 2.77
CA LYS A 34 -25.43 5.66 3.13
C LYS A 34 -26.20 6.07 1.86
N PRO A 35 -27.54 6.26 1.91
CA PRO A 35 -28.32 6.70 0.76
C PRO A 35 -27.75 7.94 0.05
N GLN A 36 -27.38 8.97 0.81
CA GLN A 36 -26.78 10.20 0.26
C GLN A 36 -25.41 9.98 -0.40
N GLU A 37 -24.60 9.07 0.16
CA GLU A 37 -23.30 8.70 -0.40
C GLU A 37 -23.47 7.94 -1.74
N ARG A 38 -24.51 7.10 -1.87
CA ARG A 38 -24.84 6.43 -3.14
C ARG A 38 -25.30 7.40 -4.22
N GLU A 39 -26.10 8.41 -3.88
CA GLU A 39 -26.52 9.42 -4.87
C GLU A 39 -25.34 10.27 -5.34
N LYS A 40 -24.42 10.65 -4.44
CA LYS A 40 -23.15 11.30 -4.82
C LYS A 40 -22.32 10.44 -5.77
N LEU A 41 -22.18 9.14 -5.48
CA LEU A 41 -21.45 8.21 -6.33
C LEU A 41 -22.07 8.11 -7.74
N LYS A 42 -23.40 8.04 -7.84
CA LYS A 42 -24.14 8.06 -9.13
C LYS A 42 -23.97 9.38 -9.89
N ALA A 43 -23.84 10.51 -9.18
CA ALA A 43 -23.52 11.82 -9.75
C ALA A 43 -22.05 11.96 -10.21
N GLY A 44 -21.23 10.91 -10.02
CA GLY A 44 -19.82 10.92 -10.39
C GLY A 44 -18.91 11.66 -9.39
N GLU A 45 -19.36 11.88 -8.16
CA GLU A 45 -18.49 12.36 -7.07
C GLU A 45 -17.59 11.23 -6.53
N ILE A 46 -16.43 11.61 -5.99
CA ILE A 46 -15.60 10.70 -5.17
C ILE A 46 -16.20 10.70 -3.76
N VAL A 47 -16.60 9.53 -3.28
CA VAL A 47 -17.18 9.33 -1.95
C VAL A 47 -16.11 8.89 -0.98
N THR A 48 -15.88 9.69 0.07
CA THR A 48 -14.99 9.34 1.19
C THR A 48 -15.81 8.83 2.37
N VAL A 49 -15.38 7.73 2.98
CA VAL A 49 -15.97 7.15 4.21
C VAL A 49 -14.86 6.89 5.24
N SER A 50 -15.13 7.15 6.52
CA SER A 50 -14.24 6.70 7.61
C SER A 50 -14.38 5.21 7.84
N ARG A 51 -13.31 4.53 8.27
CA ARG A 51 -13.26 3.08 8.51
C ARG A 51 -12.74 2.71 9.91
N PRO A 52 -13.34 3.23 11.00
CA PRO A 52 -12.87 2.93 12.37
C PRO A 52 -12.86 1.44 12.70
N GLU A 53 -13.68 0.62 12.02
CA GLU A 53 -13.71 -0.84 12.16
C GLU A 53 -12.44 -1.55 11.62
N GLN A 54 -11.60 -0.83 10.88
CA GLN A 54 -10.34 -1.34 10.32
C GLN A 54 -9.09 -0.83 11.07
N GLU A 55 -9.23 0.19 11.93
CA GLU A 55 -8.10 0.80 12.65
C GLU A 55 -7.57 -0.15 13.73
N SER A 56 -6.43 -0.79 13.47
CA SER A 56 -5.97 -1.92 14.28
C SER A 56 -5.34 -1.54 15.64
N ASN A 57 -5.00 -0.26 15.84
CA ASN A 57 -4.39 0.28 17.06
C ASN A 57 -4.58 1.81 17.17
N ASP A 58 -3.99 2.44 18.20
CA ASP A 58 -4.07 3.87 18.45
C ASP A 58 -3.14 4.75 17.56
N ALA A 59 -2.32 4.15 16.70
CA ALA A 59 -1.59 4.85 15.65
C ALA A 59 -2.27 4.78 14.27
N GLY A 60 -3.25 3.88 14.09
CA GLY A 60 -3.95 3.64 12.83
C GLY A 60 -5.05 4.66 12.53
N LEU A 61 -5.14 5.03 11.24
CA LEU A 61 -6.21 5.82 10.64
C LEU A 61 -6.66 5.14 9.35
N ALA A 62 -7.95 4.80 9.24
CA ALA A 62 -8.47 4.12 8.06
C ALA A 62 -9.60 4.91 7.37
N ILE A 63 -9.51 4.99 6.04
CA ILE A 63 -10.52 5.60 5.17
C ILE A 63 -10.83 4.70 3.97
N GLY A 64 -12.05 4.80 3.46
CA GLY A 64 -12.45 4.26 2.17
C GLY A 64 -12.72 5.38 1.17
N LEU A 65 -12.37 5.16 -0.10
CA LEU A 65 -12.75 5.99 -1.24
C LEU A 65 -13.51 5.14 -2.26
N VAL A 66 -14.62 5.65 -2.81
CA VAL A 66 -15.36 5.00 -3.89
C VAL A 66 -15.60 5.99 -5.03
N LEU A 67 -15.40 5.53 -6.26
CA LEU A 67 -15.55 6.30 -7.49
C LEU A 67 -16.07 5.39 -8.61
N ILE A 68 -16.93 5.90 -9.49
CA ILE A 68 -17.25 5.27 -10.78
C ILE A 68 -16.56 6.07 -11.89
N VAL A 69 -15.94 5.37 -12.84
CA VAL A 69 -15.33 5.97 -14.05
C VAL A 69 -15.92 5.36 -15.32
N PRO A 70 -16.13 6.15 -16.39
CA PRO A 70 -16.77 5.69 -17.63
C PRO A 70 -15.77 4.98 -18.54
N ALA A 71 -15.16 3.91 -18.03
CA ALA A 71 -14.17 3.09 -18.69
C ALA A 71 -14.31 1.62 -18.24
N ASP A 72 -13.90 0.69 -19.10
CA ASP A 72 -13.84 -0.73 -18.76
C ASP A 72 -12.74 -1.04 -17.72
N LEU A 73 -12.80 -2.25 -17.17
CA LEU A 73 -11.91 -2.72 -16.10
C LEU A 73 -10.43 -2.66 -16.51
N LYS A 74 -10.10 -3.06 -17.75
CA LYS A 74 -8.72 -3.13 -18.25
C LYS A 74 -8.15 -1.73 -18.44
N LYS A 75 -8.91 -0.81 -19.04
CA LYS A 75 -8.53 0.59 -19.20
C LYS A 75 -8.35 1.26 -17.84
N THR A 76 -9.28 1.04 -16.91
CA THR A 76 -9.23 1.60 -15.55
C THR A 76 -7.99 1.12 -14.79
N LEU A 77 -7.72 -0.19 -14.78
CA LEU A 77 -6.51 -0.78 -14.20
C LEU A 77 -5.23 -0.19 -14.79
N THR A 78 -5.12 -0.17 -16.12
CA THR A 78 -3.92 0.33 -16.82
C THR A 78 -3.65 1.80 -16.51
N THR A 79 -4.70 2.64 -16.51
CA THR A 79 -4.58 4.06 -16.15
C THR A 79 -4.19 4.24 -14.69
N LEU A 80 -4.80 3.49 -13.76
CA LEU A 80 -4.49 3.57 -12.34
C LEU A 80 -3.03 3.17 -12.04
N GLN A 81 -2.54 2.07 -12.62
CA GLN A 81 -1.14 1.65 -12.50
C GLN A 81 -0.17 2.71 -13.05
N SER A 82 -0.47 3.27 -14.23
CA SER A 82 0.33 4.36 -14.83
C SER A 82 0.39 5.60 -13.92
N LEU A 83 -0.73 6.02 -13.34
CA LEU A 83 -0.78 7.12 -12.37
C LEU A 83 -0.02 6.81 -11.08
N ASN A 84 0.03 5.54 -10.65
CA ASN A 84 0.72 5.13 -9.43
C ASN A 84 2.26 5.13 -9.55
N VAL A 85 2.81 5.14 -10.76
CA VAL A 85 4.27 5.19 -11.04
C VAL A 85 4.73 6.47 -11.76
N SER A 86 3.81 7.32 -12.21
CA SER A 86 4.13 8.58 -12.89
C SER A 86 4.93 9.52 -11.99
N ASN A 87 5.97 10.19 -12.52
CA ASN A 87 6.62 11.28 -11.78
C ASN A 87 5.60 12.42 -11.54
N ASP A 88 5.72 13.12 -10.41
CA ASP A 88 4.89 14.27 -10.08
C ASP A 88 5.79 15.47 -9.76
N PRO A 89 5.91 16.47 -10.66
CA PRO A 89 6.79 17.61 -10.44
C PRO A 89 6.44 18.43 -9.20
N ALA A 90 5.16 18.54 -8.83
CA ALA A 90 4.72 19.32 -7.67
C ALA A 90 5.15 18.66 -6.35
N LEU A 91 5.20 17.32 -6.33
CA LEU A 91 5.72 16.54 -5.20
C LEU A 91 7.19 16.14 -5.37
N ARG A 92 7.88 16.64 -6.41
CA ARG A 92 9.24 16.21 -6.82
C ARG A 92 9.39 14.67 -6.86
N ARG A 93 8.31 13.95 -7.21
CA ARG A 93 8.21 12.50 -7.07
C ARG A 93 9.06 11.79 -8.12
N ILE A 94 9.93 10.90 -7.64
CA ILE A 94 10.70 9.93 -8.42
C ILE A 94 10.30 8.54 -7.93
N THR A 95 9.72 7.73 -8.80
CA THR A 95 9.45 6.30 -8.53
C THR A 95 10.33 5.45 -9.44
N ARG A 96 10.94 4.38 -8.91
CA ARG A 96 11.73 3.41 -9.69
C ARG A 96 11.42 1.99 -9.25
N GLU A 97 11.11 1.14 -10.22
CA GLU A 97 10.84 -0.28 -9.99
C GLU A 97 12.16 -1.06 -9.82
N ILE A 98 12.21 -1.98 -8.87
CA ILE A 98 13.38 -2.80 -8.52
C ILE A 98 13.27 -4.14 -9.27
N LYS A 99 13.87 -4.18 -10.47
CA LYS A 99 13.87 -5.36 -11.38
C LYS A 99 15.17 -6.16 -11.37
N GLU A 100 16.27 -5.55 -10.95
CA GLU A 100 17.60 -6.15 -10.96
C GLU A 100 17.97 -6.71 -9.57
N PRO A 101 18.88 -7.70 -9.48
CA PRO A 101 19.42 -8.18 -8.21
C PRO A 101 20.03 -7.05 -7.36
N VAL A 102 19.67 -7.01 -6.08
CA VAL A 102 20.12 -5.99 -5.13
C VAL A 102 21.26 -6.50 -4.25
N ARG A 103 22.31 -5.68 -4.10
CA ARG A 103 23.35 -5.77 -3.08
C ARG A 103 23.01 -4.86 -1.90
N GLY A 104 23.10 -5.40 -0.68
CA GLY A 104 22.75 -4.68 0.55
C GLY A 104 23.66 -3.49 0.91
N ASP A 105 24.82 -3.37 0.27
CA ASP A 105 25.74 -2.24 0.42
C ASP A 105 25.24 -0.92 -0.21
N GLY A 106 24.16 -0.96 -0.99
CA GLY A 106 23.61 0.18 -1.72
C GLY A 106 24.28 0.47 -3.08
N SER A 107 25.25 -0.35 -3.52
CA SER A 107 25.99 -0.18 -4.79
C SER A 107 25.20 -0.52 -6.06
N SER A 108 23.95 -0.97 -5.91
CA SER A 108 23.14 -1.49 -7.02
C SER A 108 22.66 -0.35 -7.92
N LYS A 109 22.76 -0.52 -9.25
CA LYS A 109 22.37 0.50 -10.24
C LYS A 109 20.96 1.06 -10.02
N MET A 110 20.03 0.22 -9.58
CA MET A 110 18.65 0.62 -9.29
C MET A 110 18.54 1.75 -8.26
N PHE A 111 19.47 1.85 -7.31
CA PHE A 111 19.50 2.92 -6.30
C PHE A 111 20.41 4.10 -6.66
N ALA A 112 21.03 4.13 -7.85
CA ALA A 112 21.94 5.22 -8.24
C ALA A 112 21.27 6.61 -8.19
N ALA A 113 19.98 6.69 -8.54
CA ALA A 113 19.20 7.93 -8.49
C ALA A 113 18.65 8.28 -7.08
N VAL A 114 18.94 7.48 -6.04
CA VAL A 114 18.68 7.86 -4.65
C VAL A 114 19.72 8.92 -4.24
N GLY A 115 19.23 10.07 -3.80
CA GLY A 115 20.04 11.18 -3.34
C GLY A 115 19.20 12.42 -2.99
N PHE A 116 19.89 13.42 -2.47
CA PHE A 116 19.31 14.70 -2.06
C PHE A 116 19.48 15.73 -3.18
N ALA A 117 18.52 16.66 -3.30
CA ALA A 117 18.64 17.81 -4.19
C ALA A 117 19.46 18.92 -3.51
N GLY A 118 20.01 19.86 -4.29
CA GLY A 118 20.92 20.90 -3.77
C GLY A 118 20.30 21.80 -2.69
N ASP A 119 18.98 21.97 -2.71
CA ASP A 119 18.20 22.73 -1.73
C ASP A 119 17.82 21.93 -0.46
N GLU A 120 18.05 20.61 -0.43
CA GLU A 120 17.72 19.73 0.70
C GLU A 120 18.88 19.60 1.73
N GLY A 121 19.89 20.48 1.67
CA GLY A 121 21.09 20.42 2.51
C GLY A 121 20.84 20.54 4.03
N SER A 122 19.70 21.10 4.45
CA SER A 122 19.26 21.10 5.84
C SER A 122 18.84 19.70 6.30
N GLU A 123 18.07 18.97 5.49
CA GLU A 123 17.66 17.59 5.77
C GLU A 123 18.89 16.65 5.76
N VAL A 124 19.85 16.86 4.85
CA VAL A 124 21.14 16.13 4.84
C VAL A 124 21.86 16.23 6.18
N LYS A 125 22.02 17.45 6.71
CA LYS A 125 22.65 17.69 8.02
C LYS A 125 21.85 17.04 9.15
N LYS A 126 20.51 17.16 9.10
CA LYS A 126 19.59 16.57 10.06
C LYS A 126 19.70 15.04 10.10
N MET A 127 19.79 14.41 8.93
CA MET A 127 19.90 12.97 8.77
C MET A 127 21.25 12.44 9.27
N LEU A 128 22.35 13.12 8.97
CA LEU A 128 23.69 12.73 9.45
C LEU A 128 23.89 12.93 10.96
N ALA A 129 23.04 13.75 11.60
CA ALA A 129 23.01 13.95 13.05
C ALA A 129 21.97 13.10 13.79
N ALA A 130 21.19 12.28 13.07
CA ALA A 130 20.01 11.58 13.60
C ALA A 130 20.34 10.62 14.76
N ARG A 131 19.47 10.61 15.78
CA ARG A 131 19.56 9.70 16.94
C ARG A 131 18.33 8.78 17.05
N PRO A 132 18.38 7.71 17.87
CA PRO A 132 17.21 6.88 18.13
C PRO A 132 16.05 7.71 18.69
N GLY A 133 14.86 7.55 18.13
CA GLY A 133 13.63 8.19 18.62
C GLY A 133 13.35 9.60 18.08
N GLU A 134 14.25 10.17 17.27
CA GLU A 134 14.09 11.50 16.67
C GLU A 134 13.42 11.43 15.27
N ASP A 135 13.79 12.36 14.38
CA ASP A 135 13.15 12.67 13.10
C ASP A 135 13.17 11.61 12.01
N PHE A 136 13.93 10.52 12.19
CA PHE A 136 14.14 9.48 11.18
C PHE A 136 13.90 8.09 11.74
N ASN A 137 13.18 7.28 10.96
CA ASN A 137 12.79 5.91 11.30
C ASN A 137 13.92 4.90 11.04
N PHE A 138 15.14 5.21 11.50
CA PHE A 138 16.31 4.35 11.36
C PHE A 138 16.37 3.28 12.47
N SER A 139 16.76 2.07 12.10
CA SER A 139 17.11 1.02 13.07
C SER A 139 18.46 1.31 13.75
N GLU A 140 18.79 0.59 14.82
CA GLU A 140 20.08 0.72 15.50
C GLU A 140 21.28 0.46 14.58
N GLU A 141 21.16 -0.54 13.71
CA GLU A 141 22.18 -0.87 12.70
C GLU A 141 22.33 0.27 11.69
N GLU A 142 21.22 0.83 11.20
CA GLU A 142 21.23 1.92 10.22
C GLU A 142 21.81 3.21 10.81
N LEU A 143 21.51 3.50 12.07
CA LEU A 143 22.12 4.60 12.82
C LEU A 143 23.63 4.42 12.99
N SER A 144 24.17 3.19 12.99
CA SER A 144 25.62 2.97 12.95
C SER A 144 26.24 3.44 11.63
N TRP A 145 25.54 3.25 10.50
CA TRP A 145 25.99 3.71 9.19
C TRP A 145 25.88 5.23 9.06
N VAL A 146 24.82 5.84 9.61
CA VAL A 146 24.67 7.30 9.76
C VAL A 146 25.88 7.89 10.50
N ARG A 147 26.21 7.35 11.69
CA ARG A 147 27.35 7.82 12.50
C ARG A 147 28.68 7.72 11.74
N ALA A 148 28.94 6.60 11.06
CA ALA A 148 30.15 6.41 10.26
C ALA A 148 30.24 7.41 9.08
N ALA A 149 29.11 7.73 8.44
CA ALA A 149 29.04 8.68 7.32
C ALA A 149 29.17 10.15 7.75
N GLY A 150 28.84 10.48 9.00
CA GLY A 150 28.97 11.84 9.55
C GLY A 150 30.40 12.30 9.83
N SER A 151 31.39 11.40 9.77
CA SER A 151 32.78 11.69 10.16
C SER A 151 33.69 12.24 9.05
N GLY A 152 33.18 12.55 7.85
CA GLY A 152 33.95 13.28 6.83
C GLY A 152 33.37 13.31 5.42
N GLY A 153 34.00 14.09 4.55
CA GLY A 153 33.72 14.14 3.11
C GLY A 153 32.53 15.02 2.69
N ASP A 154 32.08 14.84 1.44
CA ASP A 154 30.86 15.48 0.92
C ASP A 154 29.63 14.92 1.64
N THR A 155 29.06 15.74 2.53
CA THR A 155 27.88 15.38 3.32
C THR A 155 26.67 14.95 2.49
N ALA A 156 26.44 15.52 1.29
CA ALA A 156 25.32 15.16 0.44
C ALA A 156 25.54 13.77 -0.18
N GLN A 157 26.76 13.49 -0.64
CA GLN A 157 27.12 12.18 -1.18
C GLN A 157 27.19 11.10 -0.09
N SER A 158 27.69 11.42 1.10
CA SER A 158 27.66 10.54 2.28
C SER A 158 26.22 10.19 2.68
N ALA A 159 25.32 11.19 2.76
CA ALA A 159 23.91 10.96 3.06
C ALA A 159 23.19 10.13 1.98
N ALA A 160 23.45 10.39 0.70
CA ALA A 160 22.92 9.59 -0.40
C ALA A 160 23.38 8.11 -0.31
N ASN A 161 24.65 7.88 0.03
CA ASN A 161 25.19 6.52 0.20
C ASN A 161 24.56 5.77 1.38
N VAL A 162 24.34 6.44 2.52
CA VAL A 162 23.58 5.86 3.64
C VAL A 162 22.16 5.48 3.18
N MET A 163 21.42 6.39 2.55
CA MET A 163 20.05 6.10 2.10
C MET A 163 19.97 4.96 1.07
N ARG A 164 20.93 4.87 0.14
CA ARG A 164 21.07 3.73 -0.79
C ARG A 164 21.23 2.41 -0.04
N ARG A 165 22.12 2.37 0.96
CA ARG A 165 22.38 1.18 1.79
C ARG A 165 21.17 0.78 2.63
N VAL A 166 20.46 1.75 3.21
CA VAL A 166 19.24 1.49 4.00
C VAL A 166 18.12 0.95 3.11
N LEU A 167 17.84 1.59 1.97
CA LEU A 167 16.82 1.12 1.03
C LEU A 167 17.13 -0.29 0.51
N ALA A 168 18.39 -0.56 0.13
CA ALA A 168 18.81 -1.88 -0.32
C ALA A 168 18.70 -2.95 0.79
N SER A 169 19.15 -2.64 2.01
CA SER A 169 19.12 -3.57 3.14
C SER A 169 17.68 -3.91 3.56
N ARG A 170 16.80 -2.90 3.69
CA ARG A 170 15.38 -3.13 4.03
C ARG A 170 14.62 -3.86 2.93
N TYR A 171 14.93 -3.58 1.66
CA TYR A 171 14.37 -4.34 0.54
C TYR A 171 14.72 -5.82 0.64
N LEU A 172 16.00 -6.16 0.84
CA LEU A 172 16.45 -7.55 0.98
C LEU A 172 15.86 -8.24 2.21
N ALA A 173 15.78 -7.53 3.34
CA ALA A 173 15.17 -8.04 4.57
C ALA A 173 13.68 -8.36 4.37
N TYR A 174 12.92 -7.47 3.71
CA TYR A 174 11.52 -7.71 3.35
C TYR A 174 11.35 -8.81 2.30
N GLN A 175 12.20 -8.86 1.27
CA GLN A 175 12.15 -9.92 0.25
C GLN A 175 12.37 -11.32 0.87
N LYS A 176 13.21 -11.41 1.90
CA LYS A 176 13.53 -12.66 2.61
C LYS A 176 12.50 -13.02 3.68
N GLY A 177 12.12 -12.07 4.53
CA GLY A 177 11.32 -12.31 5.74
C GLY A 177 9.88 -11.83 5.67
N GLY A 178 9.52 -11.02 4.68
CA GLY A 178 8.21 -10.39 4.60
C GLY A 178 8.03 -9.34 5.69
N LEU A 179 6.81 -9.24 6.24
CA LEU A 179 6.51 -8.40 7.40
C LEU A 179 7.42 -8.71 8.60
N ASP A 180 7.71 -9.99 8.84
CA ASP A 180 8.59 -10.45 9.92
C ASP A 180 10.06 -10.00 9.72
N GLY A 181 10.45 -9.64 8.48
CA GLY A 181 11.79 -9.19 8.12
C GLY A 181 12.01 -7.68 8.27
N MET A 182 11.01 -6.90 8.69
CA MET A 182 11.15 -5.45 8.83
C MET A 182 11.86 -5.08 10.14
N PRO A 183 12.93 -4.26 10.10
CA PRO A 183 13.61 -3.85 11.32
C PRO A 183 12.74 -2.90 12.15
N THR A 184 12.83 -3.05 13.46
CA THR A 184 12.23 -2.13 14.44
C THR A 184 13.09 -0.87 14.59
N TYR A 185 12.47 0.22 15.01
CA TYR A 185 13.16 1.47 15.31
C TYR A 185 12.55 2.17 16.52
N ALA A 186 13.36 2.99 17.20
CA ALA A 186 12.93 3.79 18.33
C ALA A 186 12.11 5.01 17.87
N ARG A 187 11.18 5.44 18.70
CA ARG A 187 10.34 6.64 18.55
C ARG A 187 10.32 7.43 19.85
N GLU A 188 9.87 8.68 19.77
CA GLU A 188 9.76 9.61 20.88
C GLU A 188 9.08 8.98 22.11
N GLY A 189 9.62 9.26 23.30
CA GLY A 189 9.13 8.71 24.57
C GLY A 189 9.57 7.28 24.86
N ASN A 190 10.76 6.86 24.39
CA ASN A 190 11.29 5.49 24.51
C ASN A 190 10.39 4.40 23.90
N ARG A 191 9.53 4.76 22.94
CA ARG A 191 8.66 3.81 22.24
C ARG A 191 9.44 3.07 21.17
N VAL A 192 8.98 1.87 20.82
CA VAL A 192 9.58 1.05 19.75
C VAL A 192 8.50 0.68 18.75
N THR A 193 8.66 1.12 17.50
CA THR A 193 7.75 0.80 16.41
C THR A 193 8.13 -0.51 15.76
N LYS A 194 7.12 -1.34 15.51
CA LYS A 194 7.22 -2.63 14.82
C LYS A 194 6.40 -2.56 13.53
N PRO A 195 6.92 -1.93 12.44
CA PRO A 195 6.12 -1.61 11.26
C PRO A 195 5.54 -2.88 10.59
N GLY A 196 6.27 -3.99 10.63
CA GLY A 196 5.77 -5.29 10.16
C GLY A 196 4.56 -5.81 10.93
N ALA A 197 4.48 -5.55 12.25
CA ALA A 197 3.36 -5.95 13.08
C ALA A 197 2.14 -5.03 12.89
N GLU A 198 2.36 -3.72 12.69
CA GLU A 198 1.30 -2.77 12.32
C GLU A 198 0.67 -3.18 10.97
N LEU A 199 1.49 -3.36 9.93
CA LEU A 199 1.03 -3.76 8.59
C LEU A 199 0.39 -5.17 8.56
N ALA A 200 0.81 -6.06 9.45
CA ALA A 200 0.17 -7.36 9.67
C ALA A 200 -1.24 -7.21 10.26
N ALA A 201 -1.38 -6.42 11.33
CA ALA A 201 -2.65 -6.16 11.99
C ALA A 201 -3.65 -5.47 11.05
N SER A 202 -3.18 -4.51 10.24
CA SER A 202 -3.98 -3.90 9.15
C SER A 202 -4.55 -4.95 8.20
N ALA A 203 -3.71 -5.88 7.73
CA ALA A 203 -4.15 -6.92 6.80
C ALA A 203 -5.16 -7.87 7.48
N GLU A 204 -4.92 -8.25 8.73
CA GLU A 204 -5.82 -9.09 9.53
C GLU A 204 -7.19 -8.43 9.80
N ALA A 205 -7.22 -7.09 9.98
CA ALA A 205 -8.46 -6.31 10.11
C ALA A 205 -9.31 -6.31 8.82
N MET A 206 -8.72 -6.56 7.65
CA MET A 206 -9.44 -6.71 6.36
C MET A 206 -10.18 -8.07 6.26
N SER A 207 -11.02 -8.39 7.24
CA SER A 207 -11.70 -9.68 7.34
C SER A 207 -12.58 -10.02 6.12
N THR A 208 -13.14 -9.01 5.43
CA THR A 208 -13.88 -9.20 4.17
C THR A 208 -12.97 -9.63 3.02
N LEU A 209 -11.75 -9.08 2.93
CA LEU A 209 -10.75 -9.50 1.95
C LEU A 209 -10.37 -10.97 2.18
N ARG A 210 -10.10 -11.36 3.43
CA ARG A 210 -9.83 -12.75 3.81
C ARG A 210 -10.96 -13.71 3.43
N LYS A 211 -12.22 -13.30 3.60
CA LYS A 211 -13.41 -14.12 3.32
C LYS A 211 -13.73 -14.24 1.83
N ARG A 212 -13.60 -13.16 1.07
CA ARG A 212 -13.99 -13.07 -0.36
C ARG A 212 -12.86 -13.45 -1.31
N GLU A 213 -11.62 -13.15 -0.94
CA GLU A 213 -10.44 -13.19 -1.81
C GLU A 213 -9.26 -13.86 -1.10
N PRO A 214 -9.41 -15.13 -0.63
CA PRO A 214 -8.43 -15.79 0.24
C PRO A 214 -7.03 -15.86 -0.38
N ASP A 215 -6.88 -16.24 -1.65
CA ASP A 215 -5.58 -16.35 -2.30
C ASP A 215 -4.82 -15.01 -2.36
N PHE A 216 -5.57 -13.91 -2.56
CA PHE A 216 -5.02 -12.57 -2.56
C PHE A 216 -4.65 -12.15 -1.13
N TYR A 217 -5.51 -12.42 -0.14
CA TYR A 217 -5.25 -12.17 1.26
C TYR A 217 -3.98 -12.89 1.74
N GLU A 218 -3.81 -14.18 1.39
CA GLU A 218 -2.63 -14.95 1.76
C GLU A 218 -1.36 -14.33 1.17
N ALA A 219 -1.37 -13.96 -0.11
CA ALA A 219 -0.25 -13.23 -0.73
C ALA A 219 0.03 -11.89 -0.03
N TYR A 220 -1.02 -11.15 0.32
CA TYR A 220 -0.93 -9.83 0.92
C TYR A 220 -0.38 -9.88 2.35
N ARG A 221 -0.88 -10.81 3.18
CA ARG A 221 -0.52 -10.95 4.59
C ARG A 221 0.77 -11.75 4.81
N HIS A 222 1.05 -12.75 3.96
CA HIS A 222 2.08 -13.77 4.21
C HIS A 222 3.20 -13.83 3.14
N TYR A 223 3.31 -12.86 2.22
CA TYR A 223 4.53 -12.71 1.40
C TYR A 223 5.79 -12.66 2.28
N PRO A 224 6.90 -13.35 1.92
CA PRO A 224 7.12 -14.17 0.72
C PRO A 224 6.69 -15.64 0.86
N LYS A 225 6.27 -16.09 2.05
CA LYS A 225 5.89 -17.48 2.36
C LYS A 225 4.69 -17.93 1.53
N ALA A 226 3.73 -17.03 1.31
CA ALA A 226 2.67 -17.16 0.32
C ALA A 226 2.81 -16.08 -0.75
N LYS A 227 2.71 -16.47 -2.03
CA LYS A 227 2.67 -15.53 -3.16
C LYS A 227 1.28 -15.39 -3.81
N GLY A 228 0.37 -16.34 -3.54
CA GLY A 228 -0.95 -16.40 -4.17
C GLY A 228 -0.89 -16.79 -5.65
N GLN A 229 -1.97 -17.40 -6.16
CA GLN A 229 -2.05 -17.79 -7.56
C GLN A 229 -2.43 -16.59 -8.43
N GLY A 230 -1.68 -16.34 -9.51
CA GLY A 230 -1.94 -15.23 -10.43
C GLY A 230 -1.70 -13.82 -9.87
N VAL A 231 -1.12 -13.71 -8.67
CA VAL A 231 -0.73 -12.42 -8.08
C VAL A 231 0.65 -12.02 -8.61
N GLN A 232 0.73 -10.85 -9.25
CA GLN A 232 1.97 -10.23 -9.67
C GLN A 232 2.54 -9.42 -8.51
N HIS A 233 3.84 -9.53 -8.26
CA HIS A 233 4.53 -8.75 -7.23
C HIS A 233 5.53 -7.80 -7.88
N GLN A 234 5.36 -6.50 -7.66
CA GLN A 234 6.27 -5.45 -8.11
C GLN A 234 6.82 -4.70 -6.90
N PHE A 235 8.06 -4.25 -7.00
CA PHE A 235 8.77 -3.56 -5.93
C PHE A 235 9.28 -2.23 -6.43
N TYR A 236 9.17 -1.19 -5.63
CA TYR A 236 9.65 0.14 -5.97
C TYR A 236 10.41 0.75 -4.81
N TRP A 237 11.34 1.64 -5.12
CA TRP A 237 11.65 2.75 -4.22
C TRP A 237 11.06 4.04 -4.76
N GLU A 238 10.72 4.94 -3.85
CA GLU A 238 10.16 6.25 -4.14
C GLU A 238 10.94 7.32 -3.37
N LYS A 239 11.10 8.49 -3.98
CA LYS A 239 11.38 9.76 -3.30
C LYS A 239 10.25 10.72 -3.64
N LYS A 240 9.66 11.38 -2.64
CA LYS A 240 8.70 12.49 -2.82
C LYS A 240 8.91 13.55 -1.74
N THR A 241 8.53 14.80 -2.00
CA THR A 241 8.48 15.86 -1.00
C THR A 241 7.14 15.82 -0.27
N VAL A 242 7.18 15.72 1.07
CA VAL A 242 6.00 15.71 1.95
C VAL A 242 6.25 16.69 3.09
N GLU A 243 5.31 17.59 3.37
CA GLU A 243 5.47 18.67 4.37
C GLU A 243 6.79 19.47 4.18
N GLY A 244 7.22 19.68 2.94
CA GLY A 244 8.46 20.38 2.59
C GLY A 244 9.77 19.59 2.78
N ARG A 245 9.72 18.35 3.28
CA ARG A 245 10.89 17.47 3.47
C ARG A 245 10.94 16.37 2.42
N PRO A 246 12.12 15.90 1.97
CA PRO A 246 12.21 14.69 1.17
C PRO A 246 11.91 13.46 2.03
N MET A 247 11.03 12.62 1.50
CA MET A 247 10.62 11.35 2.08
C MET A 247 11.01 10.24 1.08
N PHE A 248 11.75 9.25 1.58
CA PHE A 248 12.11 8.05 0.84
C PHE A 248 11.27 6.88 1.34
N SER A 249 10.74 6.08 0.42
CA SER A 249 10.03 4.85 0.79
C SER A 249 10.32 3.64 -0.09
N LEU A 250 10.06 2.46 0.46
CA LEU A 250 9.97 1.20 -0.27
C LEU A 250 8.50 0.79 -0.40
N ARG A 251 8.10 0.41 -1.61
CA ARG A 251 6.73 -0.02 -1.92
C ARG A 251 6.70 -1.44 -2.48
N HIS A 252 5.78 -2.26 -1.99
CA HIS A 252 5.42 -3.56 -2.57
C HIS A 252 4.01 -3.45 -3.14
N GLU A 253 3.86 -3.65 -4.44
CA GLU A 253 2.57 -3.70 -5.12
C GLU A 253 2.25 -5.16 -5.49
N LEU A 254 1.05 -5.60 -5.13
CA LEU A 254 0.47 -6.90 -5.46
C LEU A 254 -0.69 -6.66 -6.41
N VAL A 255 -0.73 -7.30 -7.58
CA VAL A 255 -1.82 -7.14 -8.54
C VAL A 255 -2.36 -8.50 -8.95
N GLN A 256 -3.66 -8.72 -8.78
CA GLN A 256 -4.36 -9.90 -9.28
C GLN A 256 -5.48 -9.45 -10.22
N VAL A 257 -5.47 -9.95 -11.45
CA VAL A 257 -6.49 -9.64 -12.45
C VAL A 257 -7.34 -10.89 -12.67
N LYS A 258 -8.66 -10.71 -12.61
CA LYS A 258 -9.69 -11.73 -12.81
C LYS A 258 -10.58 -11.33 -14.00
N PRO A 259 -11.43 -12.23 -14.54
CA PRO A 259 -12.35 -11.88 -15.62
C PRO A 259 -13.33 -10.75 -15.27
N ASP A 260 -13.71 -10.66 -13.99
CA ASP A 260 -14.76 -9.82 -13.43
C ASP A 260 -14.29 -8.88 -12.30
N ALA A 261 -12.99 -8.84 -12.00
CA ALA A 261 -12.42 -7.97 -10.97
C ALA A 261 -10.92 -7.71 -11.20
N ALA A 262 -10.39 -6.65 -10.60
CA ALA A 262 -8.96 -6.52 -10.38
C ALA A 262 -8.67 -6.04 -8.94
N LEU A 263 -7.70 -6.66 -8.29
CA LEU A 263 -7.26 -6.35 -6.95
C LEU A 263 -5.84 -5.79 -6.99
N ILE A 264 -5.62 -4.66 -6.31
CA ILE A 264 -4.31 -4.03 -6.14
C ILE A 264 -4.06 -3.84 -4.65
N GLY A 265 -3.02 -4.45 -4.12
CA GLY A 265 -2.52 -4.24 -2.77
C GLY A 265 -1.25 -3.41 -2.86
N SER A 266 -1.15 -2.32 -2.13
CA SER A 266 0.06 -1.50 -2.04
C SER A 266 0.46 -1.35 -0.59
N ARG A 267 1.73 -1.63 -0.29
CA ARG A 267 2.32 -1.49 1.04
C ARG A 267 3.57 -0.62 0.93
N GLU A 268 3.56 0.56 1.54
CA GLU A 268 4.77 1.36 1.78
C GLU A 268 5.33 0.98 3.17
N TYR A 269 6.45 0.25 3.20
CA TYR A 269 6.95 -0.47 4.39
C TYR A 269 8.31 -0.04 4.93
N TYR A 270 8.89 0.97 4.30
CA TYR A 270 9.91 1.79 4.92
C TYR A 270 9.52 3.20 4.53
N ILE A 271 9.30 4.06 5.52
CA ILE A 271 9.06 5.48 5.30
C ILE A 271 10.06 6.16 6.23
N ASN A 272 11.04 6.86 5.68
CA ASN A 272 12.21 7.31 6.45
C ASN A 272 11.89 8.37 7.52
N ASN A 273 10.76 9.07 7.41
CA ASN A 273 10.25 10.05 8.36
C ASN A 273 8.69 10.09 8.30
N GLN A 274 8.05 10.92 9.14
CA GLN A 274 6.60 11.22 9.16
C GLN A 274 5.61 10.09 9.52
N LEU A 275 5.67 8.93 8.86
CA LEU A 275 4.74 7.80 9.00
C LEU A 275 5.47 6.53 9.43
N ASN A 276 4.76 5.60 10.08
CA ASN A 276 5.33 4.31 10.49
C ASN A 276 5.21 3.26 9.39
N GLY A 277 4.08 3.28 8.68
CA GLY A 277 3.76 2.47 7.52
C GLY A 277 2.45 2.92 6.88
N LEU A 278 2.24 2.53 5.63
CA LEU A 278 0.99 2.79 4.90
C LEU A 278 0.60 1.56 4.09
N GLN A 279 -0.69 1.21 4.16
CA GLN A 279 -1.25 0.04 3.50
C GLN A 279 -2.54 0.41 2.75
N VAL A 280 -2.66 -0.06 1.52
CA VAL A 280 -3.77 0.24 0.61
C VAL A 280 -4.24 -1.03 -0.06
N ALA A 281 -5.55 -1.24 -0.09
CA ALA A 281 -6.20 -2.22 -0.94
C ALA A 281 -7.16 -1.49 -1.90
N ILE A 282 -7.04 -1.74 -3.20
CA ILE A 282 -7.94 -1.22 -4.24
C ILE A 282 -8.60 -2.41 -4.92
N LEU A 283 -9.90 -2.31 -5.10
CA LEU A 283 -10.75 -3.24 -5.81
C LEU A 283 -11.39 -2.49 -6.98
N LEU A 284 -11.25 -3.05 -8.18
CA LEU A 284 -11.92 -2.59 -9.39
C LEU A 284 -12.96 -3.62 -9.81
N LEU A 285 -14.21 -3.19 -9.98
CA LEU A 285 -15.35 -4.03 -10.36
C LEU A 285 -16.09 -3.45 -11.58
N PRO A 286 -16.56 -4.28 -12.53
CA PRO A 286 -17.51 -3.87 -13.56
C PRO A 286 -18.80 -3.28 -12.95
N TYR A 287 -19.25 -2.16 -13.51
CA TYR A 287 -20.50 -1.49 -13.17
C TYR A 287 -21.24 -1.13 -14.47
N GLY A 288 -21.92 -2.12 -15.05
CA GLY A 288 -22.38 -2.03 -16.44
C GLY A 288 -21.20 -1.90 -17.40
N ALA A 289 -21.22 -0.89 -18.28
CA ALA A 289 -20.09 -0.55 -19.15
C ALA A 289 -19.02 0.36 -18.49
N GLN A 290 -19.17 0.65 -17.19
CA GLN A 290 -18.27 1.49 -16.39
C GLN A 290 -17.47 0.63 -15.40
N THR A 291 -16.52 1.22 -14.68
CA THR A 291 -15.79 0.55 -13.58
C THR A 291 -16.03 1.29 -12.27
N MET A 292 -16.40 0.55 -11.23
CA MET A 292 -16.37 1.02 -9.85
C MET A 292 -14.99 0.74 -9.27
N ALA A 293 -14.28 1.79 -8.85
CA ALA A 293 -13.06 1.71 -8.07
C ALA A 293 -13.40 1.95 -6.60
N ALA A 294 -13.11 0.98 -5.75
CA ALA A 294 -13.17 1.09 -4.29
C ALA A 294 -11.76 0.95 -3.72
N LEU A 295 -11.37 1.85 -2.84
CA LEU A 295 -10.08 1.83 -2.14
C LEU A 295 -10.35 1.81 -0.63
N VAL A 296 -9.51 1.07 0.10
CA VAL A 296 -9.28 1.21 1.53
C VAL A 296 -7.82 1.62 1.72
N ASN A 297 -7.57 2.68 2.49
CA ASN A 297 -6.25 3.04 2.99
C ASN A 297 -6.25 2.93 4.51
N GLU A 298 -5.18 2.37 5.07
CA GLU A 298 -4.82 2.52 6.47
C GLU A 298 -3.40 3.09 6.56
N THR A 299 -3.25 4.13 7.38
CA THR A 299 -2.00 4.85 7.60
C THR A 299 -1.66 4.84 9.10
N TYR A 300 -0.43 4.48 9.43
CA TYR A 300 0.07 4.47 10.82
C TYR A 300 0.95 5.69 11.09
N THR A 301 0.63 6.46 12.13
CA THR A 301 1.44 7.58 12.59
C THR A 301 1.30 7.83 14.09
N ASP A 302 2.41 8.15 14.74
CA ASP A 302 2.42 8.56 16.14
C ASP A 302 1.72 9.90 16.40
N LYS A 303 1.46 10.71 15.35
CA LYS A 303 0.75 12.00 15.45
C LYS A 303 -0.71 11.88 15.94
N VAL A 304 -1.28 10.67 16.04
CA VAL A 304 -2.66 10.42 16.51
C VAL A 304 -2.77 9.44 17.69
N ALA A 305 -1.63 9.04 18.26
CA ALA A 305 -1.57 8.21 19.45
C ALA A 305 -1.67 9.06 20.74
N GLY A 306 -2.13 8.46 21.84
CA GLY A 306 -2.17 9.10 23.16
C GLY A 306 -3.38 10.00 23.47
N ALA A 307 -3.22 10.88 24.46
CA ALA A 307 -4.30 11.69 25.01
C ALA A 307 -4.79 12.75 24.00
N GLY A 308 -6.12 12.89 23.85
CA GLY A 308 -6.73 13.78 22.84
C GLY A 308 -7.05 13.10 21.50
N ARG A 309 -6.87 11.77 21.39
CA ARG A 309 -7.09 10.94 20.18
C ARG A 309 -8.31 11.32 19.34
N PHE A 310 -9.47 11.63 19.93
CA PHE A 310 -10.69 11.93 19.15
C PHE A 310 -10.52 13.13 18.20
N VAL A 311 -9.86 14.21 18.64
CA VAL A 311 -9.58 15.39 17.81
C VAL A 311 -8.47 15.07 16.80
N ALA A 312 -7.40 14.40 17.26
CA ALA A 312 -6.27 14.01 16.42
C ALA A 312 -6.66 13.06 15.28
N VAL A 313 -7.59 12.13 15.51
CA VAL A 313 -8.11 11.20 14.50
C VAL A 313 -8.95 11.92 13.44
N HIS A 314 -9.77 12.90 13.80
CA HIS A 314 -10.56 13.64 12.82
C HIS A 314 -9.66 14.47 11.89
N VAL A 315 -8.70 15.20 12.45
CA VAL A 315 -7.69 15.96 11.69
C VAL A 315 -6.81 15.01 10.87
N GLY A 316 -6.37 13.90 11.48
CA GLY A 316 -5.55 12.87 10.84
C GLY A 316 -6.23 12.24 9.63
N ARG A 317 -7.51 11.85 9.72
CA ARG A 317 -8.26 11.29 8.57
C ARG A 317 -8.41 12.31 7.43
N GLY A 318 -8.52 13.61 7.72
CA GLY A 318 -8.47 14.66 6.71
C GLY A 318 -7.12 14.75 5.98
N ILE A 319 -6.01 14.52 6.69
CA ILE A 319 -4.66 14.43 6.12
C ILE A 319 -4.49 13.13 5.31
N VAL A 320 -5.05 12.01 5.75
CA VAL A 320 -5.05 10.75 4.97
C VAL A 320 -5.89 10.90 3.70
N GLU A 321 -7.05 11.58 3.76
CA GLU A 321 -7.85 11.88 2.58
C GLU A 321 -7.08 12.77 1.60
N SER A 322 -6.48 13.87 2.06
CA SER A 322 -5.75 14.80 1.17
C SER A 322 -4.54 14.17 0.50
N ASN A 323 -3.92 13.14 1.10
CA ASN A 323 -2.84 12.36 0.48
C ASN A 323 -3.33 11.24 -0.46
N THR A 324 -4.52 10.67 -0.21
CA THR A 324 -5.02 9.49 -0.95
C THR A 324 -5.95 9.87 -2.11
N LYS A 325 -6.84 10.83 -1.89
CA LYS A 325 -7.85 11.30 -2.85
C LYS A 325 -7.26 11.82 -4.18
N PRO A 326 -6.09 12.49 -4.23
CA PRO A 326 -5.52 12.95 -5.49
C PRO A 326 -5.26 11.84 -6.52
N LEU A 327 -5.08 10.58 -6.10
CA LEU A 327 -4.98 9.45 -7.04
C LEU A 327 -6.32 9.20 -7.76
N PHE A 328 -7.43 9.25 -7.02
CA PHE A 328 -8.78 9.09 -7.57
C PHE A 328 -9.22 10.31 -8.37
N GLU A 329 -8.81 11.52 -7.98
CA GLU A 329 -9.02 12.74 -8.78
C GLU A 329 -8.26 12.71 -10.10
N LYS A 330 -7.00 12.24 -10.09
CA LYS A 330 -6.22 12.02 -11.31
C LYS A 330 -6.84 10.93 -12.19
N LEU A 331 -7.36 9.84 -11.61
CA LEU A 331 -8.08 8.79 -12.34
C LEU A 331 -9.37 9.33 -12.98
N GLN A 332 -10.19 10.07 -12.23
CA GLN A 332 -11.38 10.74 -12.74
C GLN A 332 -11.04 11.76 -13.84
N LYS A 333 -9.96 12.53 -13.68
CA LYS A 333 -9.50 13.48 -14.70
C LYS A 333 -9.04 12.79 -15.98
N ALA A 334 -8.40 11.62 -15.87
CA ALA A 334 -7.89 10.86 -17.01
C ALA A 334 -8.98 10.06 -17.77
N LEU A 335 -10.02 9.61 -17.07
CA LEU A 335 -11.08 8.76 -17.63
C LEU A 335 -12.42 9.48 -17.81
N GLY A 336 -12.60 10.65 -17.22
CA GLY A 336 -13.85 11.40 -17.17
C GLY A 336 -14.69 11.10 -15.91
N ARG A 337 -15.72 11.92 -15.69
CA ARG A 337 -16.76 11.64 -14.68
C ARG A 337 -17.74 10.60 -15.20
N ALA A 338 -18.18 9.71 -14.32
CA ALA A 338 -19.28 8.80 -14.61
C ALA A 338 -20.50 9.59 -15.11
N ARG A 339 -21.19 9.03 -16.10
CA ARG A 339 -22.55 9.47 -16.42
C ARG A 339 -23.52 8.66 -15.54
N PRO A 340 -24.66 9.25 -15.12
CA PRO A 340 -25.74 8.47 -14.53
C PRO A 340 -26.05 7.28 -15.43
N ALA A 341 -26.21 6.09 -14.84
CA ALA A 341 -26.64 4.94 -15.61
C ALA A 341 -28.02 5.27 -16.20
N ALA A 342 -28.16 5.11 -17.52
CA ALA A 342 -29.49 5.10 -18.13
C ALA A 342 -30.25 3.89 -17.56
N HIS A 343 -31.38 4.16 -16.92
CA HIS A 343 -32.27 3.16 -16.34
C HIS A 343 -33.09 2.46 -17.43
#